data_AF-A0A521A1F5-F1
#
_entry.id   AF-A0A521A1F5-F1
#
_cell.length_a   1.000
_cell.length_b   1.000
_cell.length_c   1.000
_cell.angle_alpha   90.00
_cell.angle_beta   90.00
_cell.angle_gamma   90.00
#
_symmetry.space_group_name_H-M   'P 1'
#
loop_
_entity.id
_entity.type
_entity.pdbx_description
1 polymer ?
#
loop_
_entity_poly.entity_id
_entity_poly.type
_entity_poly.pdbx_seq_one_letter_code
_entity_poly.pdbx_strand_id
1 'polypeptide(L)'
;MLLFFYGCDEELQNEQVNEITVYYTFSVTQAQAQQLGAYLSLGKNAEPCVLYLDKNEHGFIIKRVVKTEKDTSNYSSYPRKLSRDLFKKQPVIFHLVDEQHNSIKKFTSH
;
A
#
# COMPACT_ATOMS: atom_id res chain seq x y z
N MET A 1 -1.30 -39.72 -10.59
CA MET A 1 -0.31 -38.68 -10.25
C MET A 1 -0.74 -37.41 -10.95
N LEU A 2 -1.54 -36.58 -10.26
CA LEU A 2 -2.04 -35.31 -10.78
C LEU A 2 -1.07 -34.21 -10.34
N LEU A 3 -0.44 -33.57 -11.32
CA LEU A 3 0.47 -32.45 -11.12
C LEU A 3 -0.36 -31.20 -10.81
N PHE A 4 -0.32 -30.76 -9.55
CA PHE A 4 -0.79 -29.43 -9.17
C PHE A 4 0.23 -28.40 -9.64
N PHE A 5 -0.09 -27.69 -10.71
CA PHE A 5 0.55 -26.41 -11.01
C PHE A 5 -0.02 -25.38 -10.01
N TYR A 6 0.62 -25.22 -8.85
CA TYR A 6 0.44 -24.04 -8.00
C TYR A 6 1.12 -22.84 -8.68
N GLY A 7 0.55 -22.39 -9.80
CA GLY A 7 0.68 -21.00 -10.19
C GLY A 7 -0.15 -20.21 -9.20
N CYS A 8 0.48 -19.71 -8.13
CA CYS A 8 -0.18 -18.79 -7.22
C CYS A 8 -0.27 -17.45 -7.95
N ASP A 9 -1.28 -17.29 -8.80
CA ASP A 9 -1.74 -15.96 -9.17
C ASP A 9 -2.15 -15.29 -7.86
N GLU A 10 -1.39 -14.29 -7.40
CA GLU A 10 -1.77 -13.47 -6.26
C GLU A 10 -3.05 -12.73 -6.64
N GLU A 11 -4.20 -13.33 -6.37
CA GLU A 11 -5.50 -12.74 -6.64
C GLU A 11 -5.64 -11.48 -5.79
N LEU A 12 -5.54 -10.31 -6.44
CA LEU A 12 -5.68 -9.02 -5.81
C LEU A 12 -7.17 -8.73 -5.59
N GLN A 13 -7.53 -8.46 -4.34
CA GLN A 13 -8.80 -7.87 -3.97
C GLN A 13 -8.71 -6.35 -4.02
N ASN A 14 -9.84 -5.65 -4.07
CA ASN A 14 -9.86 -4.20 -3.99
C ASN A 14 -10.95 -3.69 -3.04
N GLU A 15 -10.69 -2.50 -2.50
CA GLU A 15 -11.61 -1.75 -1.68
C GLU A 15 -11.53 -0.28 -2.09
N GLN A 16 -12.68 0.35 -2.32
CA GLN A 16 -12.77 1.78 -2.60
C GLN A 16 -13.25 2.53 -1.36
N VAL A 17 -12.44 3.49 -0.91
CA VAL A 17 -12.79 4.40 0.20
C VAL A 17 -12.68 5.83 -0.31
N ASN A 18 -13.84 6.48 -0.54
CA ASN A 18 -13.92 7.78 -1.21
C ASN A 18 -13.23 7.73 -2.60
N GLU A 19 -12.31 8.64 -2.86
CA GLU A 19 -11.51 8.72 -4.10
C GLU A 19 -10.29 7.78 -4.08
N ILE A 20 -10.10 6.98 -3.03
CA ILE A 20 -8.92 6.12 -2.87
C ILE A 20 -9.30 4.66 -3.16
N THR A 21 -8.58 4.05 -4.09
CA THR A 21 -8.71 2.61 -4.39
C THR A 21 -7.50 1.88 -3.79
N VAL A 22 -7.76 0.93 -2.91
CA VAL A 22 -6.75 0.07 -2.29
C VAL A 22 -6.90 -1.34 -2.86
N TYR A 23 -5.93 -1.76 -3.67
CA TYR A 23 -5.74 -3.15 -4.03
C TYR A 23 -4.94 -3.85 -2.94
N TYR A 24 -5.29 -5.09 -2.60
CA TYR A 24 -4.59 -5.84 -1.56
C TYR A 24 -4.56 -7.33 -1.83
N THR A 25 -3.50 -7.97 -1.35
CA THR A 25 -3.30 -9.42 -1.42
C THR A 25 -4.08 -10.13 -0.33
N PHE A 26 -4.23 -11.45 -0.45
CA PHE A 26 -4.88 -12.30 0.56
C PHE A 26 -4.18 -12.28 1.94
N SER A 27 -2.93 -11.82 2.02
CA SER A 27 -2.17 -11.68 3.27
C SER A 27 -2.63 -10.49 4.13
N VAL A 28 -3.49 -9.64 3.56
CA VAL A 28 -4.05 -8.43 4.15
C VAL A 28 -5.55 -8.61 4.32
N THR A 29 -6.10 -8.19 5.46
CA THR A 29 -7.56 -8.26 5.67
C THR A 29 -8.25 -7.05 5.04
N GLN A 30 -9.50 -7.22 4.59
CA GLN A 30 -10.32 -6.11 4.08
C GLN A 30 -10.38 -4.94 5.08
N ALA A 31 -10.49 -5.22 6.38
CA ALA A 31 -10.50 -4.19 7.41
C ALA A 31 -9.19 -3.37 7.45
N GLN A 32 -8.04 -3.99 7.19
CA GLN A 32 -6.75 -3.28 7.09
C GLN A 32 -6.69 -2.40 5.83
N ALA A 33 -7.22 -2.89 4.71
CA ALA A 33 -7.32 -2.12 3.46
C ALA A 33 -8.27 -0.91 3.61
N GLN A 34 -9.45 -1.11 4.21
CA GLN A 34 -10.41 -0.04 4.53
C GLN A 34 -9.80 1.00 5.46
N GLN A 35 -9.11 0.56 6.52
CA GLN A 35 -8.43 1.45 7.45
C GLN A 35 -7.37 2.32 6.76
N LEU A 36 -6.61 1.76 5.81
CA LEU A 36 -5.63 2.52 5.04
C LEU A 36 -6.30 3.57 4.14
N GLY A 37 -7.34 3.17 3.40
CA GLY A 37 -8.11 4.09 2.55
C GLY A 37 -8.77 5.21 3.37
N ALA A 38 -9.32 4.89 4.54
CA ALA A 38 -9.89 5.87 5.45
C ALA A 38 -8.83 6.84 5.99
N TYR A 39 -7.68 6.33 6.44
CA TYR A 39 -6.60 7.17 6.97
C TYR A 39 -6.10 8.19 5.95
N LEU A 40 -5.97 7.78 4.69
CA LEU A 40 -5.47 8.65 3.63
C LEU A 40 -6.55 9.60 3.09
N SER A 41 -7.83 9.21 3.14
CA SER A 41 -8.94 10.08 2.71
C SER A 41 -9.28 11.18 3.73
N LEU A 42 -8.87 11.04 4.99
CA LEU A 42 -9.00 12.09 6.01
C LEU A 42 -7.97 13.23 5.86
N GLY A 43 -6.97 13.10 4.97
CA GLY A 43 -6.03 14.17 4.67
C GLY A 43 -6.70 15.34 3.94
N LYS A 44 -6.35 16.59 4.27
CA LYS A 44 -6.91 17.81 3.66
C LYS A 44 -6.78 17.92 2.14
N ASN A 45 -6.05 17.02 1.49
CA ASN A 45 -5.89 16.89 0.04
C ASN A 45 -6.07 15.41 -0.35
N ALA A 46 -7.24 14.84 -0.08
CA ALA A 46 -7.57 13.49 -0.51
C ALA A 46 -7.69 13.47 -2.04
N GLU A 47 -6.54 13.35 -2.71
CA GLU A 47 -6.48 13.18 -4.15
C GLU A 47 -6.81 11.74 -4.51
N PRO A 48 -7.48 11.53 -5.67
CA PRO A 48 -7.68 10.20 -6.19
C PRO A 48 -6.34 9.48 -6.32
N CYS A 49 -6.21 8.33 -5.67
CA CYS A 49 -4.98 7.56 -5.74
C CYS A 49 -5.23 6.07 -5.65
N VAL A 50 -4.38 5.33 -6.36
CA VAL A 50 -4.33 3.87 -6.35
C VAL A 50 -3.19 3.42 -5.46
N LEU A 51 -3.52 2.51 -4.54
CA LEU A 51 -2.59 1.92 -3.59
C LEU A 51 -2.62 0.42 -3.72
N TYR A 52 -1.45 -0.20 -3.54
CA TYR A 52 -1.32 -1.64 -3.37
C TYR A 52 -0.83 -1.89 -1.96
N LEU A 53 -1.58 -2.66 -1.20
CA LEU A 53 -1.27 -3.03 0.18
C LEU A 53 -0.99 -4.54 0.21
N ASP A 54 0.18 -4.88 0.69
CA ASP A 54 0.61 -6.26 0.90
C ASP A 54 1.22 -6.41 2.30
N LYS A 55 1.39 -7.65 2.74
CA LYS A 55 2.00 -7.99 4.00
C LYS A 55 2.87 -9.23 3.86
N ASN A 56 4.12 -9.11 4.31
CA ASN A 56 5.05 -10.23 4.38
C ASN A 56 5.69 -10.34 5.77
N GLU A 57 6.70 -11.20 5.90
CA GLU A 57 7.44 -11.43 7.15
C GLU A 57 8.14 -10.17 7.70
N HIS A 58 8.42 -9.18 6.85
CA HIS A 58 9.06 -7.93 7.22
C HIS A 58 8.09 -6.82 7.58
N GLY A 59 6.78 -7.01 7.40
CA GLY A 59 5.74 -6.03 7.75
C GLY A 59 4.81 -5.71 6.58
N PHE A 60 4.17 -4.53 6.67
CA PHE A 60 3.27 -4.06 5.63
C PHE A 60 4.04 -3.37 4.51
N ILE A 61 3.69 -3.67 3.27
CA ILE A 61 4.23 -3.06 2.07
C ILE A 61 3.11 -2.25 1.42
N ILE A 62 3.33 -0.96 1.23
CA ILE A 62 2.39 -0.06 0.57
C ILE A 62 3.07 0.49 -0.66
N LYS A 63 2.48 0.28 -1.83
CA LYS A 63 2.92 0.88 -3.09
C LYS A 63 1.89 1.92 -3.52
N ARG A 64 2.31 3.16 -3.67
CA ARG A 64 1.48 4.25 -4.21
C ARG A 64 1.93 4.56 -5.62
N VAL A 65 0.97 4.53 -6.55
CA VAL A 65 1.22 4.95 -7.93
C VAL A 65 1.30 6.48 -7.97
N VAL A 66 2.38 7.01 -8.52
CA VAL A 66 2.58 8.46 -8.74
C VAL A 66 2.96 8.71 -10.19
N LYS A 67 2.50 9.84 -10.74
CA LYS A 67 2.77 10.22 -12.13
C LYS A 67 4.16 10.80 -12.33
N THR A 68 4.73 11.47 -11.31
CA THR A 68 6.03 12.13 -11.41
C THR A 68 6.86 12.04 -10.14
N GLU A 69 8.19 12.10 -10.27
CA GLU A 69 9.11 12.15 -9.13
C GLU A 69 9.01 13.44 -8.31
N LYS A 70 8.47 14.53 -8.90
CA LYS A 70 8.34 15.82 -8.21
C LYS A 70 7.41 15.74 -7.00
N ASP A 71 6.49 14.79 -7.00
CA ASP A 71 5.54 14.56 -5.91
C ASP A 71 6.19 13.83 -4.71
N THR A 72 7.43 13.33 -4.84
CA THR A 72 8.04 12.40 -3.87
C THR A 72 8.49 13.02 -2.54
N SER A 73 8.61 14.35 -2.46
CA SER A 73 9.28 15.04 -1.35
C SER A 73 8.53 14.98 0.00
N ASN A 74 7.21 14.73 -0.01
CA ASN A 74 6.38 14.77 1.19
C ASN A 74 6.10 13.38 1.82
N TYR A 75 6.56 12.29 1.20
CA TYR A 75 6.19 10.92 1.62
C TYR A 75 7.15 10.26 2.63
N SER A 76 8.30 10.87 2.93
CA SER A 76 9.30 10.27 3.84
C SER A 76 8.79 10.01 5.26
N SER A 77 7.80 10.79 5.73
CA SER A 77 7.19 10.62 7.06
C SER A 77 6.08 9.57 7.11
N TYR A 78 5.59 9.10 5.95
CA TYR A 78 4.43 8.22 5.87
C TYR A 78 4.65 6.85 6.53
N PRO A 79 5.76 6.13 6.28
CA PRO A 79 5.97 4.82 6.90
C PRO A 79 5.85 4.88 8.42
N ARG A 80 6.49 5.87 9.05
CA ARG A 80 6.49 6.02 10.51
C ARG A 80 5.10 6.39 11.05
N LYS A 81 4.38 7.28 10.36
CA LYS A 81 3.00 7.66 10.72
C LYS A 81 2.06 6.47 10.60
N LEU A 82 2.06 5.77 9.47
CA LEU A 82 1.22 4.61 9.21
C LEU A 82 1.52 3.45 10.17
N SER A 83 2.80 3.18 10.43
CA SER A 83 3.21 2.17 11.41
C SER A 83 2.61 2.48 12.79
N ARG A 84 2.78 3.71 13.27
CA ARG A 84 2.32 4.14 14.60
C ARG A 84 0.80 4.23 14.71
N ASP A 85 0.15 4.85 13.73
CA ASP A 85 -1.24 5.28 13.82
C ASP A 85 -2.19 4.16 13.34
N LEU A 86 -1.77 3.31 12.40
CA LEU A 86 -2.63 2.31 11.75
C LEU A 86 -2.22 0.87 12.08
N PHE A 87 -0.94 0.55 11.91
CA PHE A 87 -0.45 -0.84 11.95
C PHE A 87 0.12 -1.26 13.31
N LYS A 88 -0.23 -0.54 14.39
CA LYS A 88 0.13 -0.88 15.78
C LYS A 88 1.64 -1.10 15.98
N LYS A 89 2.47 -0.22 15.41
CA LYS A 89 3.95 -0.27 15.41
C LYS A 89 4.56 -1.43 14.61
N GLN A 90 3.81 -2.11 13.75
CA GLN A 90 4.41 -3.03 12.79
C GLN A 90 5.22 -2.27 11.74
N PRO A 91 6.31 -2.85 11.20
CA PRO A 91 7.09 -2.18 10.18
C PRO A 91 6.26 -1.91 8.93
N VAL A 92 6.48 -0.75 8.33
CA VAL A 92 5.85 -0.32 7.09
C VAL A 92 6.93 0.05 6.09
N ILE A 93 6.80 -0.48 4.89
CA ILE A 93 7.60 -0.16 3.73
C ILE A 93 6.70 0.59 2.75
N PHE A 94 7.02 1.85 2.47
CA PHE A 94 6.27 2.69 1.56
C PHE A 94 7.06 2.91 0.27
N HIS A 95 6.54 2.37 -0.82
CA HIS A 95 7.06 2.50 -2.17
C HIS A 95 6.26 3.54 -2.94
N LEU A 96 6.96 4.44 -3.61
CA LEU A 96 6.43 5.22 -4.70
C LEU A 96 6.78 4.48 -5.99
N VAL A 97 5.77 4.18 -6.79
CA VAL A 97 5.91 3.45 -8.05
C VAL A 97 5.29 4.23 -9.20
N ASP A 98 5.76 4.01 -10.42
CA ASP A 98 5.10 4.54 -11.62
C ASP A 98 3.88 3.68 -12.03
N GLU A 99 3.23 4.03 -13.14
CA GLU A 99 2.08 3.29 -13.70
C GLU A 99 2.44 1.86 -14.17
N GLN A 100 3.73 1.58 -14.38
CA GLN A 100 4.25 0.27 -14.75
C GLN A 100 4.76 -0.51 -13.52
N HIS A 101 4.47 -0.02 -12.31
CA HIS A 101 4.91 -0.54 -11.02
C HIS A 101 6.44 -0.55 -10.80
N ASN A 102 7.21 0.20 -11.59
CA ASN A 102 8.64 0.37 -11.33
C ASN A 102 8.83 1.24 -10.09
N SER A 103 9.74 0.82 -9.21
CA SER A 103 10.05 1.56 -7.98
C SER A 103 10.79 2.86 -8.30
N ILE A 104 10.16 4.00 -7.98
CA ILE A 104 10.76 5.33 -8.03
C ILE A 104 11.54 5.58 -6.74
N LYS A 105 10.89 5.36 -5.59
CA LYS A 105 11.48 5.64 -4.27
C LYS A 105 10.91 4.74 -3.19
N LYS A 106 11.75 4.37 -2.22
CA LYS A 106 11.39 3.50 -1.10
C LYS A 106 11.67 4.20 0.22
N PHE A 107 10.73 4.12 1.16
CA PHE A 107 10.86 4.60 2.53
C PHE A 107 10.49 3.50 3.51
N THR A 108 11.20 3.39 4.61
CA THR A 108 10.98 2.35 5.63
C THR A 108 10.79 3.00 7.01
N SER A 109 9.85 2.50 7.80
CA SER A 109 9.73 2.88 9.20
C SER A 109 10.85 2.19 10.00
N HIS A 110 11.82 2.96 10.48
CA HIS A 110 12.75 2.53 11.53
C HIS A 110 12.10 2.63 12.90
#